data_AF-A0A8J4EP40-F1
#
_entry.id   AF-A0A8J4EP40-F1
#
_cell.length_a   1.000
_cell.length_b   1.000
_cell.length_c   1.000
_cell.angle_alpha   90.00
_cell.angle_beta   90.00
_cell.angle_gamma   90.00
#
_symmetry.space_group_name_H-M   'P 1'
#
loop_
_entity.id
_entity.type
_entity.pdbx_description
1 polymer ?
#
loop_
_entity_poly.entity_id
_entity_poly.type
_entity_poly.pdbx_seq_one_letter_code
_entity_poly.pdbx_strand_id
1 'polypeptide(L)'
;MARTLRLNFPAPIPVGHTIEVTRFADTRPERKRRGDGRFEAVTFPAVVDLDTGIRYMNHVHGSAGGNGGLPFFANSYPLEPRPELPVAEVWRGRVTACTLVMVEGLEGQHTMLVVAEQPADS
;
A
#
# COMPACT_ATOMS: atom_id res chain seq x y z
N MET A 1 18.06 -8.84 1.10
CA MET A 1 18.31 -7.84 0.02
C MET A 1 17.54 -6.56 0.34
N ALA A 2 17.87 -5.40 -0.24
CA ALA A 2 17.07 -4.18 -0.03
C ALA A 2 16.08 -3.97 -1.18
N ARG A 3 14.81 -3.70 -0.86
CA ARG A 3 13.73 -3.38 -1.82
C ARG A 3 13.33 -1.92 -1.68
N THR A 4 13.06 -1.27 -2.80
CA THR A 4 12.41 0.05 -2.79
C THR A 4 10.90 -0.13 -2.97
N LEU A 5 10.12 0.40 -2.04
CA LEU A 5 8.67 0.42 -2.08
C LEU A 5 8.17 1.82 -2.42
N ARG A 6 7.23 1.88 -3.36
CA ARG A 6 6.59 3.12 -3.86
C ARG A 6 5.14 3.09 -3.43
N LEU A 7 4.71 4.08 -2.66
CA LEU A 7 3.35 4.20 -2.15
C LEU A 7 2.76 5.53 -2.64
N ASN A 8 1.55 5.50 -3.18
CA ASN A 8 0.85 6.70 -3.64
C ASN A 8 -0.01 7.34 -2.54
N PHE A 9 0.27 7.00 -1.29
CA PHE A 9 -0.38 7.50 -0.10
C PHE A 9 0.69 7.77 0.97
N PRO A 10 0.41 8.66 1.94
CA PRO A 10 1.33 8.91 3.04
C PRO A 10 1.44 7.67 3.95
N ALA A 11 2.68 7.22 4.14
CA ALA A 11 3.05 6.19 5.10
C ALA A 11 4.34 6.61 5.83
N PRO A 12 4.27 7.49 6.83
CA PRO A 12 5.43 8.01 7.58
C PRO A 12 6.01 6.95 8.53
N ILE A 13 6.43 5.80 8.01
CA ILE A 13 6.96 4.70 8.80
C ILE A 13 8.41 5.03 9.22
N PRO A 14 8.73 5.03 10.53
CA PRO A 14 10.07 5.36 10.99
C PRO A 14 11.13 4.35 10.55
N VAL A 15 12.37 4.83 10.39
CA VAL A 15 13.53 3.95 10.17
C VAL A 15 13.74 3.05 11.37
N GLY A 16 14.04 1.78 11.12
CA GLY A 16 14.19 0.75 12.15
C GLY A 16 12.93 -0.07 12.39
N HIS A 17 11.76 0.40 11.95
CA HIS A 17 10.52 -0.34 12.10
C HIS A 17 10.46 -1.54 11.17
N THR A 18 9.82 -2.60 11.65
CA THR A 18 9.52 -3.83 10.95
C THR A 18 8.16 -3.70 10.28
N ILE A 19 8.11 -3.98 8.99
CA ILE A 19 6.87 -3.91 8.21
C ILE A 19 6.56 -5.27 7.58
N GLU A 20 5.27 -5.51 7.38
CA GLU A 20 4.77 -6.55 6.49
C GLU A 20 4.16 -5.88 5.25
N VAL A 21 4.54 -6.36 4.07
CA VAL A 21 4.09 -5.83 2.79
C VAL A 21 3.31 -6.91 2.06
N THR A 22 2.06 -6.59 1.70
CA THR A 22 1.18 -7.46 0.94
C THR A 22 1.00 -6.90 -0.46
N ARG A 23 1.28 -7.73 -1.47
CA ARG A 23 0.98 -7.44 -2.88
C ARG A 23 -0.16 -8.34 -3.36
N PHE A 24 -1.05 -7.77 -4.15
CA PHE A 24 -2.23 -8.46 -4.67
C PHE A 24 -2.03 -8.93 -6.11
N ALA A 25 -2.69 -10.00 -6.50
CA ALA A 25 -2.60 -10.57 -7.84
C ALA A 25 -3.52 -9.84 -8.84
N ASP A 26 -3.08 -9.72 -10.10
CA ASP A 26 -3.93 -9.20 -11.18
C ASP A 26 -4.89 -10.29 -11.69
N THR A 27 -6.10 -10.32 -11.14
CA THR A 27 -7.15 -11.25 -11.55
C THR A 27 -8.01 -10.75 -12.71
N ARG A 28 -7.70 -9.57 -13.27
CA ARG A 28 -8.50 -9.04 -14.38
C ARG A 28 -8.32 -9.93 -15.61
N PRO A 29 -9.41 -10.17 -16.38
CA PRO A 29 -9.32 -10.81 -17.68
C PRO A 29 -8.32 -10.10 -18.58
N GLU A 30 -7.60 -10.83 -19.44
CA GLU A 30 -6.51 -10.27 -20.26
C GLU A 30 -6.94 -9.06 -21.10
N ARG A 31 -8.17 -9.08 -21.64
CA ARG A 31 -8.76 -7.96 -22.38
C ARG A 31 -8.95 -6.69 -21.53
N LYS A 32 -9.14 -6.82 -20.21
CA LYS A 32 -9.24 -5.70 -19.26
C LYS A 32 -7.88 -5.25 -18.70
N ARG A 33 -6.81 -6.04 -18.86
CA ARG A 33 -5.45 -5.66 -18.45
C ARG A 33 -4.83 -4.56 -19.32
N ARG A 34 -5.30 -4.40 -20.56
CA ARG A 34 -4.78 -3.42 -21.53
C ARG A 34 -5.31 -1.98 -21.33
N GLY A 35 -6.13 -1.73 -20.30
CA GLY A 35 -6.68 -0.41 -19.98
C GLY A 35 -5.92 0.33 -18.86
N ASP A 36 -6.41 1.51 -18.48
CA ASP A 36 -5.83 2.32 -17.40
C ASP A 36 -6.10 1.68 -16.02
N GLY A 37 -5.28 0.69 -15.65
CA GLY A 37 -5.40 -0.06 -14.40
C GLY A 37 -4.94 0.72 -13.16
N ARG A 38 -4.81 2.05 -13.24
CA ARG A 38 -4.26 2.89 -12.15
C ARG A 38 -5.06 2.84 -10.87
N PHE A 39 -6.30 2.36 -10.89
CA PHE A 39 -7.20 2.32 -9.73
C PHE A 39 -7.44 0.90 -9.23
N GLU A 40 -6.56 -0.04 -9.57
CA GLU A 40 -6.71 -1.45 -9.20
C GLU A 40 -5.85 -1.78 -7.98
N ALA A 41 -6.35 -2.66 -7.12
CA ALA A 41 -5.64 -3.09 -5.91
C ALA A 41 -4.25 -3.69 -6.21
N VAL A 42 -4.07 -4.35 -7.35
CA VAL A 42 -2.78 -4.91 -7.78
C VAL A 42 -1.70 -3.84 -8.02
N THR A 43 -2.09 -2.59 -8.28
CA THR A 43 -1.14 -1.50 -8.51
C THR A 43 -0.49 -1.01 -7.23
N PHE A 44 -1.12 -1.25 -6.07
CA PHE A 44 -0.69 -0.71 -4.79
C PHE A 44 -0.45 -1.84 -3.78
N PRO A 45 0.70 -1.88 -3.11
CA PRO A 45 0.87 -2.76 -1.96
C PRO A 45 0.06 -2.22 -0.76
N ALA A 46 -0.38 -3.11 0.12
CA ALA A 46 -0.79 -2.76 1.48
C ALA A 46 0.42 -2.97 2.42
N VAL A 47 0.59 -2.09 3.41
CA VAL A 47 1.72 -2.15 4.34
C VAL A 47 1.20 -2.09 5.77
N VAL A 48 1.71 -2.95 6.64
CA VAL A 48 1.49 -2.88 8.08
C VAL A 48 2.81 -2.59 8.76
N ASP A 49 2.87 -1.54 9.55
CA ASP A 49 3.95 -1.32 10.51
C ASP A 49 3.69 -2.20 11.74
N LEU A 50 4.48 -3.26 11.90
CA LEU A 50 4.29 -4.26 12.95
C LEU A 50 4.68 -3.73 14.34
N ASP A 51 5.51 -2.68 14.41
CA ASP A 51 5.89 -2.09 15.70
C ASP A 51 4.80 -1.17 16.27
N THR A 52 3.96 -0.59 15.40
CA THR A 52 2.87 0.32 15.83
C THR A 52 1.47 -0.24 15.61
N GLY A 53 1.33 -1.28 14.78
CA GLY A 53 0.04 -1.81 14.33
C GLY A 53 -0.67 -0.93 13.29
N ILE A 54 -0.06 0.16 12.81
CA ILE A 54 -0.67 1.05 11.83
C ILE A 54 -0.63 0.39 10.45
N ARG A 55 -1.78 0.35 9.79
CA ARG A 55 -1.92 -0.15 8.43
C ARG A 55 -2.10 1.00 7.44
N TYR A 56 -1.29 0.96 6.38
CA TYR A 56 -1.29 1.91 5.30
C TYR A 56 -1.80 1.22 4.03
N MET A 57 -2.88 1.76 3.47
CA MET A 57 -3.57 1.20 2.32
C MET A 57 -4.03 2.30 1.37
N ASN A 58 -4.16 1.94 0.10
CA ASN A 58 -4.95 2.73 -0.82
C ASN A 58 -6.44 2.41 -0.60
N HIS A 59 -7.32 3.38 -0.85
CA HIS A 59 -8.78 3.18 -0.70
C HIS A 59 -9.30 1.97 -1.48
N VAL A 60 -8.66 1.62 -2.61
CA VAL A 60 -9.06 0.48 -3.45
C VAL A 60 -8.88 -0.87 -2.73
N HIS A 61 -8.06 -0.91 -1.67
CA HIS A 61 -7.96 -2.07 -0.78
C HIS A 61 -9.14 -2.16 0.17
N GLY A 62 -9.71 -1.03 0.58
CA GLY A 62 -10.85 -0.96 1.51
C GLY A 62 -12.23 -0.93 0.83
N SER A 63 -12.30 -0.57 -0.45
CA SER A 63 -13.55 -0.51 -1.22
C SER A 63 -13.33 -0.91 -2.68
N ALA A 64 -14.30 -1.63 -3.25
CA ALA A 64 -14.35 -1.92 -4.69
C ALA A 64 -14.84 -0.72 -5.52
N GLY A 65 -15.57 0.20 -4.88
CA GLY A 65 -16.09 1.41 -5.51
C GLY A 65 -15.04 2.52 -5.57
N GLY A 66 -15.07 3.31 -6.64
CA GLY A 66 -14.28 4.53 -6.73
C GLY A 66 -14.59 5.45 -5.55
N ASN A 67 -13.56 6.02 -4.97
CA ASN A 67 -13.67 6.79 -3.75
C ASN A 67 -13.38 8.27 -4.03
N GLY A 68 -14.42 9.03 -4.34
CA GLY A 68 -14.29 10.47 -4.56
C GLY A 68 -13.98 11.25 -3.29
N GLY A 69 -14.06 10.63 -2.10
CA GLY A 69 -14.11 11.33 -0.82
C GLY A 69 -15.33 12.27 -0.74
N LEU A 70 -15.91 12.46 0.43
CA LEU A 70 -16.72 13.65 0.65
C LEU A 70 -15.82 14.67 1.36
N PRO A 71 -15.68 15.91 0.86
CA PRO A 71 -14.73 16.88 1.41
C PRO A 71 -15.02 17.25 2.88
N PHE A 72 -16.21 16.91 3.37
CA PHE A 72 -16.66 17.26 4.72
C PHE A 72 -16.68 16.07 5.68
N PHE A 73 -16.54 14.83 5.20
CA PHE A 73 -16.65 13.64 6.05
C PHE A 73 -15.68 12.55 5.60
N ALA A 74 -14.99 11.95 6.57
CA ALA A 74 -14.22 10.74 6.33
C ALA A 74 -15.18 9.57 6.04
N ASN A 75 -14.88 8.80 4.99
CA ASN A 75 -15.58 7.54 4.75
C ASN A 75 -15.16 6.51 5.80
N SER A 76 -16.08 5.60 6.14
CA SER A 76 -15.75 4.41 6.92
C SER A 76 -14.97 3.45 6.02
N TYR A 77 -13.75 3.08 6.42
CA TYR A 77 -12.97 2.03 5.77
C TYR A 77 -12.77 0.85 6.73
N PRO A 78 -12.65 -0.37 6.19
CA PRO A 78 -12.26 -1.51 7.00
C PRO A 78 -10.81 -1.34 7.51
N LEU A 79 -10.53 -1.97 8.66
CA LEU A 79 -9.17 -2.02 9.21
C LEU A 79 -8.26 -2.97 8.45
N GLU A 80 -8.82 -3.89 7.66
CA GLU A 80 -8.12 -4.87 6.84
C GLU A 80 -8.47 -4.69 5.36
N PRO A 81 -7.59 -5.10 4.43
CA PRO A 81 -7.96 -5.20 3.02
C PRO A 81 -9.20 -6.07 2.81
N ARG A 82 -9.95 -5.78 1.75
CA ARG A 82 -11.10 -6.58 1.32
C ARG A 82 -10.71 -8.08 1.21
N PRO A 83 -11.45 -8.99 1.86
CA PRO A 83 -11.02 -10.39 2.02
C PRO A 83 -11.01 -11.17 0.70
N GLU A 84 -11.74 -10.71 -0.32
CA GLU A 84 -11.75 -11.34 -1.64
C GLU A 84 -10.54 -11.01 -2.52
N LEU A 85 -9.66 -10.09 -2.09
CA LEU A 85 -8.46 -9.72 -2.84
C LEU A 85 -7.41 -10.84 -2.78
N PRO A 86 -7.04 -11.44 -3.91
CA PRO A 86 -6.07 -12.53 -3.92
C PRO A 86 -4.66 -11.98 -3.68
N VAL A 87 -3.96 -12.58 -2.74
CA VAL A 87 -2.59 -12.22 -2.38
C VAL A 87 -1.62 -12.91 -3.34
N ALA A 88 -0.73 -12.13 -3.95
CA ALA A 88 0.36 -12.62 -4.79
C ALA A 88 1.63 -12.88 -3.98
N GLU A 89 1.91 -12.03 -2.99
CA GLU A 89 3.13 -12.07 -2.21
C GLU A 89 2.91 -11.39 -0.85
N VAL A 90 3.46 -11.97 0.21
CA VAL A 90 3.64 -11.32 1.51
C VAL A 90 5.11 -11.44 1.89
N TRP A 91 5.72 -10.36 2.34
CA TRP A 91 7.08 -10.40 2.85
C TRP A 91 7.29 -9.36 3.95
N ARG A 92 8.29 -9.61 4.79
CA ARG A 92 8.65 -8.73 5.91
C ARG A 92 10.03 -8.13 5.70
N GLY A 93 10.21 -6.95 6.28
CA GLY A 93 11.53 -6.33 6.31
C GLY A 93 11.55 -5.12 7.22
N ARG A 94 12.77 -4.61 7.43
CA ARG A 94 13.01 -3.44 8.25
C ARG A 94 13.22 -2.20 7.39
N VAL A 95 12.53 -1.11 7.72
CA VAL A 95 12.68 0.17 7.03
C VAL A 95 14.07 0.74 7.32
N THR A 96 14.82 1.07 6.28
CA THR A 96 16.15 1.68 6.37
C THR A 96 16.17 3.13 5.88
N ALA A 97 15.19 3.52 5.07
CA ALA A 97 14.95 4.92 4.71
C ALA A 97 13.47 5.15 4.42
N CYS A 98 12.98 6.35 4.72
CA CYS A 98 11.62 6.80 4.42
C CYS A 98 11.67 8.23 3.89
N THR A 99 10.98 8.48 2.78
CA THR A 99 10.85 9.81 2.20
C THR A 99 9.39 10.08 1.90
N LEU A 100 8.88 11.22 2.38
CA LEU A 100 7.58 11.75 2.04
C LEU A 100 7.75 12.82 0.96
N VAL A 101 6.95 12.73 -0.10
CA VAL A 101 6.98 13.67 -1.22
C VAL A 101 5.59 14.28 -1.35
N MET A 102 5.51 15.60 -1.16
CA MET A 102 4.32 16.37 -1.53
C MET A 102 4.23 16.42 -3.05
N VAL A 103 3.10 16.04 -3.62
CA VAL A 103 2.91 16.06 -5.08
C VAL A 103 2.06 17.26 -5.46
N GLU A 104 2.70 18.25 -6.07
CA GLU A 104 2.02 19.43 -6.59
C GLU A 104 0.94 19.02 -7.61
N GLY A 105 -0.27 19.58 -7.45
CA GLY A 105 -1.41 19.33 -8.34
C GLY A 105 -2.24 18.07 -8.05
N LEU A 106 -1.87 17.23 -7.07
CA LEU A 106 -2.63 16.03 -6.69
C LEU A 106 -3.22 16.05 -5.27
N GLU A 107 -3.10 17.19 -4.55
CA GLU A 107 -3.55 17.35 -3.14
C GLU A 107 -3.17 16.16 -2.24
N GLY A 108 -2.01 15.55 -2.50
CA GLY A 108 -1.65 14.26 -1.95
C GLY A 108 -0.15 14.11 -1.66
N GLN A 109 0.16 13.07 -0.90
CA GLN A 109 1.53 12.72 -0.51
C GLN A 109 1.86 11.32 -0.99
N HIS A 110 3.06 11.15 -1.53
CA HIS A 110 3.64 9.86 -1.86
C HIS A 110 4.71 9.49 -0.83
N THR A 111 4.94 8.19 -0.66
CA THR A 111 6.01 7.67 0.19
C THR A 111 6.93 6.75 -0.60
N MET A 112 8.23 6.95 -0.40
CA MET A 112 9.29 6.04 -0.83
C MET A 112 9.89 5.38 0.41
N LEU A 113 9.89 4.05 0.46
CA LEU A 113 10.57 3.29 1.52
C LEU A 113 11.71 2.48 0.92
N VAL A 114 12.84 2.45 1.59
CA VAL A 114 13.86 1.42 1.39
C VAL A 114 13.74 0.42 2.54
N VAL A 115 13.61 -0.86 2.20
CA VAL A 115 13.31 -1.93 3.16
C VAL A 115 14.34 -3.04 3.00
N ALA A 116 15.08 -3.33 4.06
CA ALA A 116 15.93 -4.50 4.11
C ALA A 116 15.07 -5.73 4.45
N GLU A 117 14.98 -6.67 3.52
CA GLU A 117 14.28 -7.94 3.77
C GLU A 117 14.82 -8.63 5.01
N GLN A 118 13.91 -9.17 5.81
CA GLN A 118 14.25 -10.06 6.91
C GLN A 118 14.05 -11.51 6.45
N PRO A 119 14.88 -12.46 6.94
CA PRO A 119 14.61 -13.88 6.76
C PRO A 119 13.23 -14.21 7.31
N ALA A 120 12.59 -15.24 6.75
CA ALA A 120 11.23 -15.62 7.12
C ALA A 120 11.06 -16.08 8.59
N ASP A 121 12.15 -16.30 9.33
CA ASP A 121 12.12 -16.68 10.74
C ASP A 121 13.21 -15.93 11.53
N SER A 122 12.83 -15.24 12.60
CA SER A 122 13.69 -14.76 13.69
C SER A 122 12.94 -14.90 15.00
#